data_AF-A0A2U3NLF6-F1
#
_entry.id   AF-A0A2U3NLF6-F1
#
_cell.length_a   1.000
_cell.length_b   1.000
_cell.length_c   1.000
_cell.angle_alpha   90.00
_cell.angle_beta   90.00
_cell.angle_gamma   90.00
#
_symmetry.space_group_name_H-M   'P 1'
#
loop_
_entity.id
_entity.type
_entity.pdbx_description
1 polymer ?
#
loop_
_entity_poly.entity_id
_entity_poly.type
_entity_poly.pdbx_seq_one_letter_code
_entity_poly.pdbx_strand_id
1 'polypeptide(L)'
;MPTPPSVNPDVHDIADRAKYEHARATQSLATMQYRLAELAGLGLLDPDESLHLQERLIEIYWHLHFGTVGAVRDEEDDGDEEEADNTYSDGRPVMIQARIEPYESSDFSWEHNRFLSDDGAVIFHKLGTACSISPADPEDDRGWASATF
;
A
#
# COMPACT_ATOMS: atom_id res chain seq x y z
N MET A 1 43.62 -7.40 10.56
CA MET A 1 42.22 -7.06 10.85
C MET A 1 41.35 -7.94 9.97
N PRO A 2 40.25 -8.53 10.47
CA PRO A 2 39.31 -9.24 9.61
C PRO A 2 38.70 -8.25 8.60
N THR A 3 38.63 -8.66 7.34
CA THR A 3 37.92 -7.91 6.30
C THR A 3 36.44 -7.86 6.68
N PRO A 4 35.77 -6.70 6.61
CA PRO A 4 34.33 -6.67 6.78
C PRO A 4 33.68 -7.61 5.75
N PRO A 5 32.56 -8.27 6.10
CA PRO A 5 31.83 -9.10 5.16
C PRO A 5 31.47 -8.26 3.93
N SER A 6 31.43 -8.90 2.75
CA SER A 6 31.01 -8.23 1.54
C SER A 6 29.58 -7.70 1.71
N VAL A 7 29.42 -6.37 1.67
CA VAL A 7 28.10 -5.74 1.57
C VAL A 7 27.52 -6.14 0.21
N ASN A 8 26.26 -6.56 0.20
CA ASN A 8 25.56 -6.85 -1.04
C ASN A 8 25.53 -5.56 -1.89
N PRO A 9 26.08 -5.54 -3.11
CA PRO A 9 26.03 -4.34 -3.96
C PRO A 9 24.60 -3.95 -4.37
N ASP A 10 23.63 -4.84 -4.17
CA ASP A 10 22.26 -4.76 -4.69
C ASP A 10 21.21 -4.38 -3.63
N VAL A 11 21.64 -3.73 -2.53
CA VAL A 11 20.75 -3.38 -1.41
C VAL A 11 19.62 -2.42 -1.83
N HIS A 12 19.91 -1.49 -2.73
CA HIS A 12 18.93 -0.53 -3.24
C HIS A 12 17.85 -1.20 -4.08
N ASP A 13 18.21 -2.05 -5.04
CA ASP A 13 17.24 -2.73 -5.89
C ASP A 13 16.34 -3.69 -5.08
N ILE A 14 16.89 -4.35 -4.06
CA ILE A 14 16.10 -5.19 -3.15
C ILE A 14 15.10 -4.33 -2.36
N ALA A 15 15.53 -3.20 -1.82
CA ALA A 15 14.68 -2.30 -1.07
C ALA A 15 13.58 -1.70 -1.95
N ASP A 16 13.93 -1.23 -3.14
CA ASP A 16 13.00 -0.65 -4.10
C ASP A 16 11.96 -1.69 -4.56
N ARG A 17 12.39 -2.92 -4.85
CA ARG A 17 11.46 -4.00 -5.18
C ARG A 17 10.52 -4.34 -4.02
N ALA A 18 11.03 -4.36 -2.78
CA ALA A 18 10.20 -4.60 -1.60
C ALA A 18 9.16 -3.50 -1.42
N LYS A 19 9.52 -2.22 -1.61
CA LYS A 19 8.59 -1.08 -1.59
C LYS A 19 7.51 -1.21 -2.66
N TYR A 20 7.88 -1.56 -3.89
CA TYR A 20 6.92 -1.77 -4.98
C TYR A 20 5.91 -2.88 -4.68
N GLU A 21 6.39 -4.05 -4.26
CA GLU A 21 5.52 -5.20 -3.96
C GLU A 21 4.65 -4.93 -2.72
N HIS A 22 5.18 -4.24 -1.72
CA HIS A 22 4.40 -3.76 -0.57
C HIS A 22 3.25 -2.86 -1.02
N ALA A 23 3.52 -1.83 -1.84
CA ALA A 23 2.50 -0.92 -2.34
C ALA A 23 1.39 -1.66 -3.13
N ARG A 24 1.75 -2.63 -3.99
CA ARG A 24 0.78 -3.41 -4.77
C ARG A 24 -0.05 -4.35 -3.92
N ALA A 25 0.58 -5.05 -2.98
CA ALA A 25 -0.12 -5.97 -2.11
C ALA A 25 -1.06 -5.22 -1.15
N THR A 26 -0.63 -4.08 -0.60
CA THR A 26 -1.50 -3.23 0.22
C THR A 26 -2.68 -2.65 -0.56
N GLN A 27 -2.51 -2.27 -1.83
CA GLN A 27 -3.63 -1.84 -2.68
C GLN A 27 -4.70 -2.95 -2.81
N SER A 28 -4.24 -4.19 -2.97
CA SER A 28 -5.13 -5.36 -3.08
C SER A 28 -5.85 -5.63 -1.75
N LEU A 29 -5.16 -5.54 -0.62
CA LEU A 29 -5.75 -5.70 0.72
C LEU A 29 -6.80 -4.62 1.01
N ALA A 30 -6.51 -3.36 0.71
CA ALA A 30 -7.46 -2.26 0.88
C ALA A 30 -8.73 -2.48 0.03
N THR A 31 -8.56 -2.92 -1.21
CA THR A 31 -9.69 -3.28 -2.08
C THR A 31 -10.57 -4.38 -1.46
N MET A 32 -9.96 -5.39 -0.83
CA MET A 32 -10.71 -6.43 -0.12
C MET A 32 -11.43 -5.89 1.12
N GLN A 33 -10.79 -5.05 1.93
CA GLN A 33 -11.42 -4.41 3.09
C GLN A 33 -12.65 -3.59 2.67
N TYR A 34 -12.54 -2.78 1.63
CA TYR A 34 -13.67 -2.02 1.10
C TYR A 34 -14.79 -2.91 0.59
N ARG A 35 -14.45 -4.00 -0.10
CA ARG A 35 -15.47 -4.93 -0.60
C ARG A 35 -16.22 -5.62 0.55
N LEU A 36 -15.54 -6.00 1.62
CA LEU A 36 -16.18 -6.58 2.82
C LEU A 36 -17.13 -5.57 3.47
N ALA A 37 -16.69 -4.33 3.65
CA ALA A 37 -17.51 -3.25 4.20
C ALA A 37 -18.76 -2.96 3.33
N GLU A 38 -18.60 -2.94 2.00
CA GLU A 38 -19.71 -2.78 1.06
C GLU A 38 -20.72 -3.93 1.16
N LEU A 39 -20.25 -5.19 1.17
CA LEU A 39 -21.11 -6.36 1.30
C LEU A 39 -21.90 -6.35 2.62
N ALA A 40 -21.27 -5.94 3.72
CA ALA A 40 -21.95 -5.76 5.01
C ALA A 40 -22.98 -4.63 4.97
N GLY A 41 -22.64 -3.49 4.35
CA GLY A 41 -23.55 -2.36 4.19
C GLY A 41 -24.80 -2.68 3.35
N LEU A 42 -24.67 -3.60 2.39
CA LEU A 42 -25.76 -4.11 1.57
C LEU A 42 -26.56 -5.25 2.24
N GLY A 43 -26.14 -5.71 3.42
CA GLY A 43 -26.74 -6.86 4.11
C GLY A 43 -26.48 -8.21 3.42
N LEU A 44 -25.47 -8.29 2.55
CA LEU A 44 -25.05 -9.50 1.86
C LEU A 44 -24.01 -10.32 2.64
N LEU A 45 -23.40 -9.68 3.64
CA LEU A 45 -22.49 -10.29 4.60
C LEU A 45 -22.91 -9.83 6.00
N ASP A 46 -22.79 -10.71 6.99
CA ASP A 46 -23.01 -10.33 8.38
C ASP A 46 -21.97 -9.26 8.80
N PRO A 47 -22.38 -8.14 9.43
CA PRO A 47 -21.46 -7.07 9.82
C PRO A 47 -20.33 -7.53 10.74
N ASP A 48 -20.61 -8.42 11.69
CA ASP A 48 -19.58 -8.88 12.65
C ASP A 48 -18.58 -9.80 11.94
N GLU A 49 -19.06 -10.67 11.04
CA GLU A 49 -18.19 -11.49 10.19
C GLU A 49 -17.33 -10.64 9.25
N SER A 50 -17.89 -9.58 8.67
CA SER A 50 -17.14 -8.62 7.84
C SER A 50 -15.98 -7.98 8.62
N LEU A 51 -16.26 -7.51 9.84
CA LEU A 51 -15.23 -6.93 10.71
C LEU A 51 -14.17 -7.97 11.08
N HIS A 52 -14.59 -9.19 11.42
CA HIS A 52 -13.65 -10.27 11.73
C HIS A 52 -12.72 -10.61 10.55
N LEU A 53 -13.25 -10.65 9.32
CA LEU A 53 -12.43 -10.87 8.12
C LEU A 53 -11.48 -9.69 7.87
N GLN A 54 -11.91 -8.45 8.13
CA GLN A 54 -11.05 -7.28 8.05
C GLN A 54 -9.91 -7.31 9.07
N GLU A 55 -10.14 -7.78 10.30
CA GLU A 55 -9.08 -8.01 11.30
C GLU A 55 -7.99 -8.96 10.75
N ARG A 56 -8.39 -10.03 10.05
CA ARG A 56 -7.43 -10.95 9.40
C ARG A 56 -6.63 -10.27 8.28
N LEU A 57 -7.27 -9.38 7.52
CA LEU A 57 -6.57 -8.60 6.50
C LEU A 57 -5.57 -7.63 7.13
N ILE A 58 -5.89 -7.05 8.30
CA ILE A 58 -4.98 -6.18 9.06
C ILE A 58 -3.78 -6.99 9.59
N GLU A 59 -3.99 -8.20 10.10
CA GLU A 59 -2.88 -9.09 10.49
C GLU A 59 -1.94 -9.38 9.30
N ILE A 60 -2.51 -9.68 8.12
CA ILE A 60 -1.73 -9.90 6.89
C ILE A 60 -0.97 -8.63 6.49
N TYR A 61 -1.62 -7.47 6.57
CA TYR A 61 -0.99 -6.17 6.32
C TYR A 61 0.25 -5.98 7.21
N TRP A 62 0.15 -6.22 8.51
CA TRP A 62 1.30 -6.05 9.41
C TRP A 62 2.44 -7.03 9.10
N HIS A 63 2.11 -8.29 8.81
CA HIS A 63 3.13 -9.26 8.38
C HIS A 63 3.81 -8.85 7.08
N LEU A 64 3.06 -8.33 6.12
CA LEU A 64 3.58 -7.82 4.87
C LEU A 64 4.50 -6.61 5.13
N HIS A 65 4.04 -5.64 5.91
CA HIS A 65 4.80 -4.43 6.25
C HIS A 65 6.14 -4.77 6.89
N PHE A 66 6.13 -5.53 7.98
CA PHE A 66 7.36 -5.93 8.68
C PHE A 66 8.24 -6.89 7.87
N GLY A 67 7.66 -7.67 6.95
CA GLY A 67 8.41 -8.57 6.07
C GLY A 67 8.98 -7.89 4.83
N THR A 68 8.61 -6.65 4.54
CA THR A 68 9.03 -5.90 3.35
C THR A 68 9.68 -4.57 3.77
N VAL A 69 8.95 -3.46 3.71
CA VAL A 69 9.47 -2.10 3.95
C VAL A 69 10.09 -1.97 5.34
N GLY A 70 9.47 -2.54 6.37
CA GLY A 70 10.02 -2.52 7.73
C GLY A 70 11.30 -3.33 7.92
N ALA A 71 11.57 -4.31 7.05
CA ALA A 71 12.80 -5.12 7.11
C ALA A 71 13.96 -4.54 6.30
N VAL A 72 13.68 -3.66 5.33
CA VAL A 72 14.69 -3.05 4.44
C VAL A 72 14.90 -1.56 4.73
N ARG A 73 14.25 -1.03 5.77
CA ARG A 73 14.39 0.37 6.18
C ARG A 73 15.81 0.62 6.71
N ASP A 74 16.37 1.76 6.33
CA ASP A 74 17.60 2.24 6.94
C ASP A 74 17.25 2.88 8.29
N GLU A 75 17.75 2.33 9.40
CA GLU A 75 17.45 2.82 10.76
C GLU A 75 18.08 4.21 11.03
N GLU A 76 18.99 4.68 10.18
CA GLU A 76 19.63 6.00 10.30
C GLU A 76 18.82 7.14 9.63
N ASP A 77 17.70 6.83 8.97
CA ASP A 77 16.83 7.84 8.37
C ASP A 77 15.93 8.50 9.43
N ASP A 78 16.32 9.69 9.91
CA ASP A 78 15.56 10.55 10.84
C ASP A 78 14.27 11.16 10.20
N GLY A 79 13.88 10.68 9.01
CA GLY A 79 12.74 11.16 8.22
C GLY A 79 11.37 10.67 8.69
N ASP A 80 10.32 11.15 8.02
CA ASP A 80 8.97 10.61 8.18
C ASP A 80 8.94 9.18 7.62
N GLU A 81 8.63 8.19 8.47
CA GLU A 81 8.58 6.77 8.11
C GLU A 81 7.67 6.52 6.89
N GLU A 82 6.58 7.30 6.75
CA GLU A 82 5.67 7.18 5.61
C GLU A 82 6.31 7.69 4.30
N GLU A 83 7.12 8.75 4.38
CA GLU A 83 7.84 9.30 3.22
C GLU A 83 8.96 8.35 2.77
N ALA A 84 9.69 7.77 3.74
CA ALA A 84 10.76 6.82 3.47
C ALA A 84 10.22 5.53 2.82
N ASP A 85 9.08 5.00 3.31
CA ASP A 85 8.43 3.81 2.75
C ASP A 85 7.86 4.07 1.34
N ASN A 86 7.52 5.31 1.01
CA ASN A 86 6.96 5.70 -0.27
C ASN A 86 7.98 6.27 -1.27
N THR A 87 9.28 6.20 -1.01
CA THR A 87 10.31 6.78 -1.89
C THR A 87 11.35 5.74 -2.32
N TYR A 88 11.57 5.57 -3.62
CA TYR A 88 12.64 4.72 -4.16
C TYR A 88 14.03 5.31 -3.88
N SER A 89 15.05 4.49 -4.02
CA SER A 89 16.46 4.87 -3.81
C SER A 89 16.92 5.99 -4.77
N ASP A 90 16.25 6.16 -5.91
CA ASP A 90 16.49 7.24 -6.87
C ASP A 90 15.69 8.53 -6.60
N GLY A 91 14.90 8.56 -5.53
CA GLY A 91 14.08 9.69 -5.11
C GLY A 91 12.70 9.77 -5.77
N ARG A 92 12.33 8.84 -6.65
CA ARG A 92 10.96 8.79 -7.20
C ARG A 92 9.96 8.28 -6.15
N PRO A 93 8.71 8.76 -6.16
CA PRO A 93 7.67 8.18 -5.32
C PRO A 93 7.26 6.79 -5.84
N VAL A 94 7.09 5.85 -4.92
CA VAL A 94 6.55 4.51 -5.17
C VAL A 94 5.09 4.61 -5.57
N MET A 95 4.31 5.35 -4.77
CA MET A 95 2.88 5.54 -4.94
C MET A 95 2.54 7.03 -5.00
N ILE A 96 1.73 7.39 -5.99
CA ILE A 96 1.15 8.73 -6.15
C ILE A 96 -0.36 8.60 -6.00
N GLN A 97 -0.94 9.41 -5.11
CA GLN A 97 -2.37 9.45 -4.88
C GLN A 97 -2.92 10.83 -5.17
N ALA A 98 -3.97 10.88 -5.99
CA ALA A 98 -4.69 12.10 -6.32
C ALA A 98 -6.16 11.95 -5.97
N ARG A 99 -6.74 12.96 -5.33
CA ARG A 99 -8.17 12.97 -5.01
C ARG A 99 -8.99 13.05 -6.31
N ILE A 100 -10.07 12.27 -6.39
CA ILE A 100 -11.02 12.32 -7.52
C ILE A 100 -12.02 13.45 -7.27
N GLU A 101 -12.20 14.34 -8.26
CA GLU A 101 -13.17 15.44 -8.26
C GLU A 101 -14.42 15.09 -9.12
N PRO A 102 -15.62 15.62 -8.81
CA PRO A 102 -15.93 16.59 -7.76
C PRO A 102 -16.10 15.95 -6.37
N TYR A 103 -15.66 16.66 -5.33
CA TYR A 103 -15.78 16.31 -3.90
C TYR A 103 -17.16 15.77 -3.47
N GLU A 104 -18.24 16.26 -4.08
CA GLU A 104 -19.62 15.85 -3.78
C GLU A 104 -19.98 14.44 -4.29
N SER A 105 -19.19 13.90 -5.22
CA SER A 105 -19.35 12.56 -5.80
C SER A 105 -18.42 11.51 -5.21
N SER A 106 -17.36 11.94 -4.54
CA SER A 106 -16.48 11.08 -3.73
C SER A 106 -17.13 10.89 -2.37
N ASP A 107 -17.64 9.69 -2.12
CA ASP A 107 -18.37 9.33 -0.90
C ASP A 107 -17.42 9.26 0.32
N PHE A 108 -16.97 10.40 0.83
CA PHE A 108 -16.11 10.54 2.01
C PHE A 108 -16.81 10.18 3.32
N SER A 109 -18.05 9.70 3.29
CA SER A 109 -18.68 9.10 4.47
C SER A 109 -18.00 7.80 4.90
N TRP A 110 -17.05 7.28 4.10
CA TRP A 110 -16.30 6.05 4.37
C TRP A 110 -15.44 6.12 5.64
N GLU A 111 -14.88 7.27 6.00
CA GLU A 111 -14.14 7.49 7.27
C GLU A 111 -15.07 7.32 8.50
N HIS A 112 -16.39 7.25 8.26
CA HIS A 112 -17.42 7.00 9.26
C HIS A 112 -18.25 5.74 8.91
N ASN A 113 -17.78 4.91 7.98
CA ASN A 113 -18.44 3.66 7.65
C ASN A 113 -18.27 2.68 8.82
N ARG A 114 -19.35 2.48 9.56
CA ARG A 114 -19.40 1.55 10.70
C ARG A 114 -19.05 0.09 10.35
N PHE A 115 -19.02 -0.25 9.06
CA PHE A 115 -18.70 -1.59 8.56
C PHE A 115 -17.25 -1.71 8.05
N LEU A 116 -16.47 -0.64 8.12
CA LEU A 116 -15.08 -0.59 7.70
C LEU A 116 -14.20 -0.39 8.94
N SER A 117 -13.14 -1.19 9.06
CA SER A 117 -12.07 -0.93 10.02
C SER A 117 -11.17 0.19 9.48
N ASP A 118 -10.87 1.20 10.31
CA ASP A 118 -10.01 2.34 9.97
C ASP A 118 -8.51 2.01 10.16
N ASP A 119 -8.12 0.75 9.95
CA ASP A 119 -6.77 0.25 10.17
C ASP A 119 -6.30 -0.66 9.03
N GLY A 120 -4.98 -0.87 8.94
CA GLY A 120 -4.31 -1.67 7.93
C GLY A 120 -4.14 -0.94 6.61
N ALA A 121 -4.38 -1.63 5.50
CA ALA A 121 -4.04 -1.13 4.17
C ALA A 121 -4.89 0.06 3.71
N VAL A 122 -6.09 0.23 4.27
CA VAL A 122 -7.01 1.33 3.90
C VAL A 122 -6.52 2.71 4.36
N ILE A 123 -5.60 2.77 5.34
CA ILE A 123 -4.94 4.03 5.75
C ILE A 123 -4.15 4.61 4.57
N PHE A 124 -3.47 3.74 3.82
CA PHE A 124 -2.61 4.11 2.70
C PHE A 124 -3.36 4.20 1.38
N HIS A 125 -4.50 3.53 1.21
CA HIS A 125 -5.23 3.45 -0.07
C HIS A 125 -6.65 3.99 0.05
N LYS A 126 -6.75 5.27 0.41
CA LYS A 126 -8.02 5.92 0.74
C LYS A 126 -9.02 5.89 -0.42
N LEU A 127 -10.25 5.46 -0.15
CA LEU A 127 -11.38 5.59 -1.07
C LEU A 127 -11.56 7.04 -1.53
N GLY A 128 -11.94 7.22 -2.81
CA GLY A 128 -12.05 8.55 -3.42
C GLY A 128 -10.71 9.13 -3.90
N THR A 129 -9.64 8.35 -3.87
CA THR A 129 -8.37 8.68 -4.52
C THR A 129 -8.12 7.78 -5.74
N ALA A 130 -7.55 8.36 -6.79
CA ALA A 130 -6.88 7.64 -7.85
C ALA A 130 -5.45 7.36 -7.38
N CYS A 131 -5.07 6.09 -7.35
CA CYS A 131 -3.77 5.63 -6.90
C CYS A 131 -3.00 5.03 -8.09
N SER A 132 -1.78 5.53 -8.31
CA SER A 132 -0.83 4.98 -9.28
C SER A 132 0.41 4.51 -8.55
N ILE A 133 0.84 3.28 -8.82
CA ILE A 133 2.05 2.68 -8.26
C ILE A 133 3.06 2.54 -9.39
N SER A 134 4.18 3.26 -9.29
CA SER A 134 5.24 3.23 -10.29
C SER A 134 6.06 1.94 -10.13
N PRO A 135 6.47 1.26 -11.20
CA PRO A 135 7.38 0.12 -11.09
C PRO A 135 8.74 0.54 -10.53
N ALA A 136 9.40 -0.42 -9.85
CA ALA A 136 10.75 -0.23 -9.31
C ALA A 136 11.74 0.09 -10.44
N ASP A 137 11.72 -0.69 -11.53
CA ASP A 137 12.46 -0.38 -12.75
C ASP A 137 11.64 0.55 -13.67
N PRO A 138 12.10 1.79 -13.94
CA PRO A 138 11.41 2.72 -14.81
C PRO A 138 11.36 2.28 -16.29
N GLU A 139 12.15 1.28 -16.70
CA GLU A 139 12.04 0.71 -18.04
C GLU A 139 10.79 -0.19 -18.20
N ASP A 140 10.26 -0.73 -17.10
CA ASP A 140 9.05 -1.57 -17.10
C ASP A 140 7.78 -0.78 -17.44
N ASP A 141 7.77 0.55 -17.21
CA ASP A 141 6.63 1.43 -17.55
C ASP A 141 6.35 1.51 -19.06
N ARG A 142 7.37 1.26 -19.90
CA ARG A 142 7.23 1.36 -21.36
C ARG A 142 6.40 0.21 -21.97
N GLY A 143 6.08 -0.83 -21.19
CA GLY A 143 5.30 -1.99 -21.62
C GLY A 143 3.78 -1.79 -21.57
N TRP A 144 3.27 -0.87 -20.74
CA TRP A 144 1.83 -0.73 -20.46
C TRP A 144 1.09 0.32 -21.30
N ALA A 145 1.81 1.20 -22.01
CA ALA A 145 1.20 2.25 -22.84
C ALA A 145 0.46 1.77 -24.12
N SER A 146 0.23 0.46 -24.27
CA SER A 146 -0.39 -0.15 -25.48
C SER A 146 -1.64 -0.99 -25.23
N ALA A 147 -2.17 -1.04 -24.00
CA ALA A 147 -3.45 -1.71 -23.72
C ALA A 147 -4.44 -0.72 -23.08
N THR A 148 -5.20 -0.02 -23.92
CA THR A 148 -6.37 0.77 -23.51
C THR A 148 -7.58 -0.17 -23.41
N PHE A 149 -8.29 -0.15 -22.28
CA PHE A 149 -9.68 -0.62 -22.19
C PHE A 149 -10.63 0.55 -22.44
#